data_AF-A0A9W6VX72-F1
#
_entry.id   AF-A0A9W6VX72-F1
#
_cell.length_a   1.000
_cell.length_b   1.000
_cell.length_c   1.000
_cell.angle_alpha   90.00
_cell.angle_beta   90.00
_cell.angle_gamma   90.00
#
_symmetry.space_group_name_H-M   'P 1'
#
loop_
_entity.id
_entity.type
_entity.pdbx_description
1 polymer ?
#
loop_
_entity_poly.entity_id
_entity_poly.type
_entity_poly.pdbx_seq_one_letter_code
_entity_poly.pdbx_strand_id
1 'polypeptide(L)'
;MSRQGAGRGLAEHWGSLKYTQALAGSSNAYMRLSIEGKETAEYYKALQSKELGIGFALALAKQILSRRYPRHFVSIVHADTALRAGWAKLGHYRPQFFAEVWRPREPSRVFPIRCKGNHSNAAASHDQLASASAHVEAVHIGSWNETPSLIFSTEISVDSPLTIHALHSDEDGGWLNGSAVLPDGKLDHQIKEENFYPGIQPPGDDSITRPAETVSGFHVPPERFEWFHQVLSRTAAAALTAFTGDGNATAQYLTRRQGKSRFGDVSHPTIGSVRDAQHKLLDISFVGTDHVFRLNGTRVEAFSGVAEDLFEYLKKGHVEQYRSEAYARRSDWPVDTWDAKWDGPVSVHPDGSVLAMRMFRPEISG
;
A
#
# COMPACT_ATOMS: atom_id res chain seq x y z
N MET A 1 7.71 -29.54 -10.97
CA MET A 1 7.62 -28.17 -11.54
C MET A 1 6.14 -27.87 -11.79
N SER A 2 5.44 -27.38 -10.76
CA SER A 2 3.99 -27.14 -10.79
C SER A 2 3.68 -25.70 -10.38
N ARG A 3 2.67 -25.13 -11.02
CA ARG A 3 2.26 -23.71 -10.99
C ARG A 3 1.99 -23.20 -9.56
N GLN A 4 2.93 -22.46 -9.00
CA GLN A 4 2.77 -21.64 -7.79
C GLN A 4 2.32 -20.23 -8.18
N GLY A 5 1.00 -20.03 -8.36
CA GLY A 5 0.41 -18.71 -8.60
C GLY A 5 -0.01 -18.06 -7.27
N ALA A 6 0.24 -16.76 -7.10
CA ALA A 6 -0.01 -15.94 -5.89
C ALA A 6 0.98 -16.11 -4.71
N GLY A 7 1.24 -17.32 -4.20
CA GLY A 7 2.20 -17.52 -3.09
C GLY A 7 3.64 -17.09 -3.42
N ARG A 8 4.01 -17.21 -4.71
CA ARG A 8 5.30 -16.71 -5.23
C ARG A 8 5.40 -15.18 -5.21
N GLY A 9 4.28 -14.46 -5.35
CA GLY A 9 4.25 -12.99 -5.33
C GLY A 9 4.51 -12.42 -3.93
N LEU A 10 4.00 -13.07 -2.88
CA LEU A 10 4.33 -12.72 -1.49
C LEU A 10 5.79 -13.04 -1.16
N ALA A 11 6.31 -14.20 -1.58
CA ALA A 11 7.73 -14.53 -1.43
C ALA A 11 8.66 -13.56 -2.22
N GLU A 12 8.24 -13.09 -3.39
CA GLU A 12 8.95 -12.06 -4.16
C GLU A 12 8.93 -10.68 -3.47
N HIS A 13 7.85 -10.31 -2.77
CA HIS A 13 7.81 -9.10 -1.94
C HIS A 13 8.79 -9.14 -0.77
N TRP A 14 8.92 -10.29 -0.10
CA TRP A 14 9.98 -10.49 0.92
C TRP A 14 11.38 -10.43 0.33
N GLY A 15 11.53 -10.78 -0.96
CA GLY A 15 12.76 -10.56 -1.72
C GLY A 15 13.18 -9.09 -1.80
N SER A 16 12.30 -8.11 -1.54
CA SER A 16 12.66 -6.69 -1.48
C SER A 16 13.32 -6.29 -0.15
N LEU A 17 13.16 -7.09 0.91
CA LEU A 17 13.88 -6.86 2.18
C LEU A 17 15.40 -6.92 2.01
N LYS A 18 15.92 -7.64 1.00
CA LYS A 18 17.36 -7.59 0.71
C LYS A 18 17.85 -6.16 0.42
N TYR A 19 16.99 -5.27 -0.09
CA TYR A 19 17.36 -3.89 -0.32
C TYR A 19 17.50 -3.09 0.97
N THR A 20 16.91 -3.52 2.10
CA THR A 20 17.16 -2.84 3.39
C THR A 20 18.58 -3.09 3.89
N GLN A 21 19.21 -4.22 3.49
CA GLN A 21 20.64 -4.48 3.76
C GLN A 21 21.56 -3.49 3.04
N ALA A 22 21.06 -2.86 1.96
CA ALA A 22 21.78 -1.80 1.28
C ALA A 22 21.92 -0.53 2.13
N LEU A 23 21.31 -0.48 3.31
CA LEU A 23 21.29 0.69 4.17
C LEU A 23 22.06 0.41 5.46
N ALA A 24 22.78 1.43 5.92
CA ALA A 24 23.41 1.46 7.23
C ALA A 24 23.02 2.77 7.94
N GLY A 25 22.77 2.68 9.24
CA GLY A 25 22.73 3.86 10.09
C GLY A 25 24.13 4.48 10.18
N SER A 26 24.21 5.81 10.07
CA SER A 26 25.44 6.54 10.40
C SER A 26 25.41 7.03 11.84
N SER A 27 26.58 7.34 12.40
CA SER A 27 26.73 7.94 13.73
C SER A 27 25.93 9.24 13.94
N ASN A 28 25.46 9.87 12.86
CA ASN A 28 24.76 11.16 12.87
C ASN A 28 23.23 11.01 12.74
N ALA A 29 22.66 9.84 13.07
CA ALA A 29 21.22 9.54 13.00
C ALA A 29 20.59 9.52 11.59
N TYR A 30 21.38 9.66 10.53
CA TYR A 30 20.91 9.55 9.14
C TYR A 30 21.26 8.19 8.52
N MET A 31 20.39 7.71 7.64
CA MET A 31 20.64 6.50 6.83
C MET A 31 21.51 6.82 5.61
N ARG A 32 22.42 5.90 5.28
CA ARG A 32 23.30 5.94 4.11
C ARG A 32 23.37 4.55 3.48
N LEU A 33 23.95 4.45 2.28
CA LEU A 33 24.27 3.14 1.73
C LEU A 33 25.32 2.41 2.59
N SER A 34 25.05 1.14 2.89
CA SER A 34 26.04 0.20 3.44
C SER A 34 27.12 -0.12 2.39
N ILE A 35 28.21 -0.79 2.78
CA ILE A 35 29.25 -1.24 1.84
C ILE A 35 28.62 -2.10 0.72
N GLU A 36 27.81 -3.08 1.11
CA GLU A 36 27.06 -3.92 0.18
C GLU A 36 26.06 -3.13 -0.67
N GLY A 37 25.43 -2.11 -0.09
CA GLY A 37 24.52 -1.22 -0.81
C GLY A 37 25.23 -0.45 -1.92
N LYS A 38 26.47 -0.02 -1.69
CA LYS A 38 27.32 0.65 -2.68
C LYS A 38 27.68 -0.30 -3.83
N GLU A 39 28.11 -1.53 -3.54
CA GLU A 39 28.43 -2.54 -4.55
C GLU A 39 27.18 -2.97 -5.35
N THR A 40 26.05 -3.18 -4.69
CA THR A 40 24.77 -3.54 -5.34
C THR A 40 24.27 -2.42 -6.24
N ALA A 41 24.47 -1.16 -5.85
CA ALA A 41 24.13 -0.04 -6.70
C ALA A 41 24.82 -0.23 -8.06
N GLU A 42 26.11 -0.51 -8.16
CA GLU A 42 26.80 -0.65 -9.46
C GLU A 42 26.14 -1.62 -10.46
N TYR A 43 25.55 -2.71 -9.98
CA TYR A 43 24.93 -3.75 -10.83
C TYR A 43 23.39 -3.67 -10.93
N TYR A 44 22.69 -3.12 -9.93
CA TYR A 44 21.22 -3.14 -9.83
C TYR A 44 20.57 -1.79 -9.43
N LYS A 45 21.21 -0.64 -9.75
CA LYS A 45 20.72 0.74 -9.43
C LYS A 45 19.22 0.93 -9.61
N ALA A 46 18.71 0.55 -10.78
CA ALA A 46 17.34 0.86 -11.16
C ALA A 46 16.30 0.15 -10.28
N LEU A 47 16.55 -1.12 -9.94
CA LEU A 47 15.61 -1.89 -9.13
C LEU A 47 15.74 -1.51 -7.65
N GLN A 48 16.97 -1.37 -7.15
CA GLN A 48 17.23 -0.95 -5.78
C GLN A 48 16.62 0.43 -5.48
N SER A 49 16.89 1.43 -6.33
CA SER A 49 16.34 2.78 -6.13
C SER A 49 14.82 2.85 -6.28
N LYS A 50 14.23 2.01 -7.15
CA LYS A 50 12.78 1.91 -7.27
C LYS A 50 12.15 1.37 -5.98
N GLU A 51 12.59 0.20 -5.50
CA GLU A 51 11.96 -0.45 -4.34
C GLU A 51 12.20 0.35 -3.05
N LEU A 52 13.43 0.83 -2.81
CA LEU A 52 13.71 1.71 -1.69
C LEU A 52 12.93 3.03 -1.80
N GLY A 53 12.89 3.63 -3.00
CA GLY A 53 12.16 4.87 -3.23
C GLY A 53 10.67 4.74 -2.94
N ILE A 54 10.06 3.60 -3.26
CA ILE A 54 8.67 3.31 -2.89
C ILE A 54 8.51 3.23 -1.36
N GLY A 55 9.34 2.43 -0.69
CA GLY A 55 9.25 2.24 0.77
C GLY A 55 9.38 3.55 1.53
N PHE A 56 10.41 4.35 1.21
CA PHE A 56 10.65 5.64 1.84
C PHE A 56 9.55 6.67 1.55
N ALA A 57 9.09 6.77 0.31
CA ALA A 57 8.01 7.67 -0.06
C ALA A 57 6.71 7.34 0.67
N LEU A 58 6.34 6.06 0.79
CA LEU A 58 5.12 5.66 1.48
C LEU A 58 5.20 5.86 3.00
N ALA A 59 6.37 5.63 3.60
CA ALA A 59 6.60 5.93 5.01
C ALA A 59 6.46 7.44 5.28
N LEU A 60 7.09 8.27 4.44
CA LEU A 60 7.00 9.72 4.56
C LEU A 60 5.58 10.24 4.27
N ALA A 61 4.87 9.69 3.28
CA ALA A 61 3.48 10.03 2.98
C ALA A 61 2.56 9.76 4.17
N LYS A 62 2.68 8.57 4.80
CA LYS A 62 1.95 8.25 6.04
C LYS A 62 2.28 9.26 7.14
N GLN A 63 3.55 9.60 7.33
CA GLN A 63 3.96 10.58 8.35
C GLN A 63 3.38 11.98 8.10
N ILE A 64 3.45 12.48 6.87
CA ILE A 64 2.89 13.79 6.47
C ILE A 64 1.39 13.82 6.71
N LEU A 65 0.67 12.81 6.21
CA LEU A 65 -0.79 12.76 6.29
C LEU A 65 -1.27 12.52 7.73
N SER A 66 -0.62 11.67 8.51
CA SER A 66 -0.97 11.47 9.92
C SER A 66 -0.73 12.73 10.77
N ARG A 67 0.27 13.57 10.41
CA ARG A 67 0.47 14.87 11.05
C ARG A 67 -0.60 15.88 10.64
N ARG A 68 -0.99 15.91 9.37
CA ARG A 68 -2.04 16.80 8.84
C ARG A 68 -3.44 16.40 9.32
N TYR A 69 -3.66 15.10 9.56
CA TYR A 69 -4.95 14.52 9.97
C TYR A 69 -4.77 13.61 11.20
N PRO A 70 -4.45 14.15 12.39
CA PRO A 70 -4.08 13.35 13.56
C PRO A 70 -5.22 12.50 14.15
N ARG A 71 -6.46 12.76 13.74
CA ARG A 71 -7.65 12.00 14.13
C ARG A 71 -8.12 11.03 13.03
N HIS A 72 -7.34 10.83 11.99
CA HIS A 72 -7.68 9.94 10.89
C HIS A 72 -6.65 8.83 10.78
N PHE A 73 -7.07 7.76 10.12
CA PHE A 73 -6.22 6.68 9.68
C PHE A 73 -5.72 6.96 8.27
N VAL A 74 -4.52 6.47 7.93
CA VAL A 74 -3.97 6.57 6.57
C VAL A 74 -3.76 5.17 6.00
N SER A 75 -4.61 4.79 5.04
CA SER A 75 -4.48 3.54 4.30
C SER A 75 -3.80 3.80 2.95
N ILE A 76 -2.82 2.96 2.59
CA ILE A 76 -2.16 3.02 1.29
C ILE A 76 -2.71 1.91 0.40
N VAL A 77 -3.27 2.28 -0.73
CA VAL A 77 -3.92 1.38 -1.67
C VAL A 77 -3.18 1.43 -3.01
N HIS A 78 -2.86 0.29 -3.60
CA HIS A 78 -2.22 0.27 -4.92
C HIS A 78 -3.18 0.80 -5.99
N ALA A 79 -2.79 1.85 -6.70
CA ALA A 79 -3.68 2.57 -7.62
C ALA A 79 -4.15 1.69 -8.77
N ASP A 80 -3.27 0.89 -9.38
CA ASP A 80 -3.66 -0.04 -10.46
C ASP A 80 -4.74 -1.02 -10.02
N THR A 81 -4.68 -1.49 -8.76
CA THR A 81 -5.68 -2.42 -8.24
C THR A 81 -7.00 -1.71 -8.02
N ALA A 82 -7.00 -0.51 -7.43
CA ALA A 82 -8.22 0.26 -7.26
C ALA A 82 -8.87 0.62 -8.62
N LEU A 83 -8.10 1.17 -9.57
CA LEU A 83 -8.60 1.60 -10.88
C LEU A 83 -9.12 0.42 -11.73
N ARG A 84 -8.58 -0.79 -11.57
CA ARG A 84 -9.08 -1.99 -12.28
C ARG A 84 -10.52 -2.37 -11.92
N ALA A 85 -11.03 -1.93 -10.77
CA ALA A 85 -12.43 -2.21 -10.41
C ALA A 85 -13.43 -1.52 -11.35
N GLY A 86 -13.05 -0.41 -12.00
CA GLY A 86 -14.00 0.40 -12.75
C GLY A 86 -13.62 0.82 -14.15
N TRP A 87 -12.34 0.85 -14.53
CA TRP A 87 -11.95 1.34 -15.85
C TRP A 87 -11.66 0.22 -16.84
N ALA A 88 -12.15 0.40 -18.08
CA ALA A 88 -11.99 -0.55 -19.18
C ALA A 88 -10.51 -0.79 -19.55
N LYS A 89 -9.70 0.26 -19.45
CA LYS A 89 -8.27 0.23 -19.78
C LYS A 89 -7.53 1.17 -18.84
N LEU A 90 -6.36 0.74 -18.38
CA LEU A 90 -5.46 1.64 -17.67
C LEU A 90 -4.61 2.42 -18.70
N GLY A 91 -4.60 3.75 -18.55
CA GLY A 91 -3.73 4.64 -19.31
C GLY A 91 -2.26 4.51 -18.92
N HIS A 92 -1.38 5.14 -19.70
CA HIS A 92 0.05 5.23 -19.40
C HIS A 92 0.30 6.02 -18.12
N TYR A 93 -0.32 7.21 -18.02
CA TYR A 93 -0.28 8.06 -16.85
C TYR A 93 -1.32 7.61 -15.82
N ARG A 94 -0.83 7.43 -14.59
CA ARG A 94 -1.59 7.07 -13.39
C ARG A 94 -0.67 7.11 -12.18
N PRO A 95 -1.21 7.40 -10.99
CA PRO A 95 -0.46 7.30 -9.75
C PRO A 95 -0.05 5.85 -9.50
N GLN A 96 0.89 5.67 -8.58
CA GLN A 96 1.28 4.33 -8.14
C GLN A 96 0.40 3.86 -6.97
N PHE A 97 0.04 4.79 -6.08
CA PHE A 97 -0.79 4.51 -4.92
C PHE A 97 -1.85 5.59 -4.73
N PHE A 98 -2.87 5.27 -3.95
CA PHE A 98 -3.73 6.23 -3.29
C PHE A 98 -3.46 6.16 -1.79
N ALA A 99 -3.28 7.30 -1.14
CA ALA A 99 -3.46 7.38 0.30
C ALA A 99 -4.90 7.80 0.59
N GLU A 100 -5.63 6.95 1.29
CA GLU A 100 -6.94 7.26 1.82
C GLU A 100 -6.79 7.70 3.28
N VAL A 101 -7.14 8.95 3.55
CA VAL A 101 -7.28 9.51 4.90
C VAL A 101 -8.74 9.33 5.31
N TRP A 102 -8.98 8.51 6.33
CA TRP A 102 -10.34 8.12 6.70
C TRP A 102 -10.54 8.05 8.20
N ARG A 103 -11.80 8.16 8.60
CA ARG A 103 -12.26 7.92 9.96
C ARG A 103 -13.63 7.23 9.87
N PRO A 104 -13.97 6.26 10.75
CA PRO A 104 -15.26 5.61 10.69
C PRO A 104 -16.42 6.62 10.65
N ARG A 105 -17.36 6.39 9.73
CA ARG A 105 -18.56 7.22 9.50
C ARG A 105 -18.31 8.67 9.04
N GLU A 106 -17.07 9.03 8.69
CA GLU A 106 -16.74 10.31 8.08
C GLU A 106 -16.31 10.11 6.62
N PRO A 107 -16.50 11.11 5.74
CA PRO A 107 -15.99 11.04 4.37
C PRO A 107 -14.47 10.88 4.34
N SER A 108 -13.97 9.99 3.47
CA SER A 108 -12.54 9.85 3.24
C SER A 108 -12.02 10.94 2.31
N ARG A 109 -10.77 11.38 2.51
CA ARG A 109 -10.01 12.21 1.58
C ARG A 109 -8.91 11.40 0.92
N VAL A 110 -8.74 11.52 -0.39
CA VAL A 110 -7.85 10.67 -1.17
C VAL A 110 -6.75 11.50 -1.83
N PHE A 111 -5.51 11.01 -1.72
CA PHE A 111 -4.31 11.61 -2.30
C PHE A 111 -3.67 10.62 -3.27
N PRO A 112 -3.65 10.88 -4.59
CA PRO A 112 -2.81 10.16 -5.53
C PRO A 112 -1.33 10.34 -5.16
N ILE A 113 -0.59 9.24 -5.18
CA ILE A 113 0.84 9.22 -4.85
C ILE A 113 1.65 8.67 -6.02
N ARG A 114 2.75 9.36 -6.34
CA ARG A 114 3.76 8.86 -7.26
C ARG A 114 5.14 8.89 -6.62
N CYS A 115 5.83 7.75 -6.66
CA CYS A 115 7.15 7.58 -6.08
C CYS A 115 8.18 7.34 -7.20
N LYS A 116 9.35 7.95 -7.05
CA LYS A 116 10.54 7.69 -7.87
C LYS A 116 11.75 7.55 -6.95
N GLY A 117 12.80 6.92 -7.46
CA GLY A 117 14.10 6.87 -6.80
C GLY A 117 15.22 6.96 -7.82
N ASN A 118 16.39 7.43 -7.38
CA ASN A 118 17.59 7.51 -8.20
C ASN A 118 18.85 7.38 -7.35
N HIS A 119 19.97 7.02 -7.99
CA HIS A 119 21.31 7.00 -7.42
C HIS A 119 22.16 8.20 -7.86
N SER A 120 21.52 9.26 -8.35
CA SER A 120 22.18 10.38 -8.99
C SER A 120 22.29 11.54 -8.01
N ASN A 121 21.62 12.64 -8.27
CA ASN A 121 21.71 13.88 -7.51
C ASN A 121 20.35 14.59 -7.48
N ALA A 122 20.28 15.69 -6.74
CA ALA A 122 19.08 16.50 -6.63
C ALA A 122 18.49 16.96 -7.99
N ALA A 123 19.31 17.23 -9.01
CA ALA A 123 18.79 17.63 -10.33
C ALA A 123 17.98 16.49 -10.99
N ALA A 124 18.48 15.25 -10.92
CA ALA A 124 17.71 14.09 -11.36
C ALA A 124 16.42 13.90 -10.53
N SER A 125 16.46 14.22 -9.24
CA SER A 125 15.26 14.20 -8.40
C SER A 125 14.23 15.23 -8.84
N HIS A 126 14.65 16.45 -9.22
CA HIS A 126 13.75 17.48 -9.75
C HIS A 126 13.07 17.04 -11.06
N ASP A 127 13.83 16.47 -12.01
CA ASP A 127 13.26 15.94 -13.25
C ASP A 127 12.27 14.80 -12.99
N GLN A 128 12.58 13.95 -12.01
CA GLN A 128 11.68 12.87 -11.58
C GLN A 128 10.38 13.40 -10.98
N LEU A 129 10.46 14.46 -10.16
CA LEU A 129 9.28 15.11 -9.58
C LEU A 129 8.40 15.73 -10.67
N ALA A 130 9.00 16.48 -11.61
CA ALA A 130 8.28 17.06 -12.74
C ALA A 130 7.61 15.97 -13.61
N SER A 131 8.34 14.91 -13.98
CA SER A 131 7.78 13.79 -14.73
C SER A 131 6.67 13.05 -13.96
N ALA A 132 6.76 13.01 -12.64
CA ALA A 132 5.78 12.34 -11.79
C ALA A 132 4.49 13.16 -11.60
N SER A 133 4.48 14.48 -11.86
CA SER A 133 3.25 15.30 -11.78
C SER A 133 2.20 14.83 -12.78
N ALA A 134 2.60 14.57 -14.03
CA ALA A 134 1.73 14.04 -15.07
C ALA A 134 1.02 12.72 -14.68
N HIS A 135 1.60 11.94 -13.76
CA HIS A 135 0.98 10.72 -13.27
C HIS A 135 -0.14 10.96 -12.24
N VAL A 136 0.04 11.94 -11.35
CA VAL A 136 -0.98 12.26 -10.33
C VAL A 136 -2.07 13.16 -10.89
N GLU A 137 -1.74 14.06 -11.82
CA GLU A 137 -2.68 14.90 -12.57
C GLU A 137 -3.61 14.07 -13.48
N ALA A 138 -3.23 12.84 -13.83
CA ALA A 138 -4.09 11.92 -14.58
C ALA A 138 -5.27 11.37 -13.77
N VAL A 139 -5.45 11.78 -12.50
CA VAL A 139 -6.58 11.38 -11.66
C VAL A 139 -7.26 12.59 -11.04
N HIS A 140 -8.56 12.70 -11.25
CA HIS A 140 -9.41 13.72 -10.67
C HIS A 140 -10.50 13.08 -9.80
N ILE A 141 -10.64 13.54 -8.56
CA ILE A 141 -11.65 13.13 -7.60
C ILE A 141 -12.45 14.37 -7.22
N GLY A 142 -13.70 14.44 -7.70
CA GLY A 142 -14.55 15.61 -7.60
C GLY A 142 -14.32 16.57 -8.75
N SER A 143 -14.18 17.86 -8.45
CA SER A 143 -14.01 18.90 -9.45
C SER A 143 -12.70 18.76 -10.22
N TRP A 144 -12.66 19.36 -11.40
CA TRP A 144 -11.45 19.44 -12.19
C TRP A 144 -10.36 20.24 -11.45
N ASN A 145 -9.13 19.74 -11.49
CA ASN A 145 -7.92 20.36 -10.91
C ASN A 145 -7.98 20.68 -9.40
N GLU A 146 -8.79 19.95 -8.62
CA GLU A 146 -8.89 20.13 -7.17
C GLU A 146 -8.35 18.92 -6.37
N THR A 147 -7.82 17.89 -7.04
CA THR A 147 -7.37 16.67 -6.34
C THR A 147 -5.99 16.87 -5.73
N PRO A 148 -5.83 16.83 -4.40
CA PRO A 148 -4.53 16.98 -3.77
C PRO A 148 -3.68 15.74 -4.01
N SER A 149 -2.36 15.90 -4.09
CA SER A 149 -1.44 14.83 -4.44
C SER A 149 -0.13 14.89 -3.66
N LEU A 150 0.58 13.77 -3.62
CA LEU A 150 1.92 13.69 -3.04
C LEU A 150 2.87 13.04 -4.04
N ILE A 151 3.98 13.70 -4.34
CA ILE A 151 4.99 13.24 -5.28
C ILE A 151 6.33 13.17 -4.57
N PHE A 152 7.03 12.06 -4.73
CA PHE A 152 8.30 11.82 -4.05
C PHE A 152 9.39 11.40 -5.04
N SER A 153 10.60 11.89 -4.80
CA SER A 153 11.83 11.37 -5.40
C SER A 153 12.85 11.08 -4.30
N THR A 154 13.30 9.83 -4.23
CA THR A 154 14.33 9.40 -3.26
C THR A 154 15.70 9.41 -3.91
N GLU A 155 16.57 10.27 -3.40
CA GLU A 155 17.98 10.37 -3.78
C GLU A 155 18.84 9.45 -2.91
N ILE A 156 19.45 8.46 -3.54
CA ILE A 156 20.29 7.44 -2.89
C ILE A 156 21.73 7.65 -3.33
N SER A 157 22.37 8.63 -2.72
CA SER A 157 23.77 8.96 -2.96
C SER A 157 24.72 7.96 -2.30
N VAL A 158 25.88 7.73 -2.91
CA VAL A 158 26.95 6.87 -2.36
C VAL A 158 27.60 7.50 -1.13
N ASP A 159 27.73 8.83 -1.11
CA ASP A 159 28.53 9.53 -0.09
C ASP A 159 27.71 10.49 0.78
N SER A 160 26.46 10.73 0.41
CA SER A 160 25.54 11.60 1.16
C SER A 160 24.44 10.79 1.86
N PRO A 161 23.84 11.35 2.93
CA PRO A 161 22.60 10.82 3.50
C PRO A 161 21.53 10.61 2.43
N LEU A 162 20.71 9.58 2.63
CA LEU A 162 19.51 9.38 1.83
C LEU A 162 18.58 10.59 2.02
N THR A 163 18.17 11.19 0.89
CA THR A 163 17.32 12.38 0.88
C THR A 163 16.04 12.10 0.13
N ILE A 164 14.90 12.44 0.72
CA ILE A 164 13.59 12.31 0.06
C ILE A 164 13.10 13.70 -0.28
N HIS A 165 13.01 13.99 -1.57
CA HIS A 165 12.41 15.22 -2.08
C HIS A 165 10.91 14.98 -2.21
N ALA A 166 10.10 15.87 -1.62
CA ALA A 166 8.65 15.75 -1.61
C ALA A 166 8.01 17.03 -2.16
N LEU A 167 7.07 16.87 -3.08
CA LEU A 167 6.14 17.91 -3.48
C LEU A 167 4.73 17.48 -3.08
N HIS A 168 3.98 18.43 -2.52
CA HIS A 168 2.56 18.26 -2.25
C HIS A 168 1.78 19.37 -2.94
N SER A 169 0.57 19.03 -3.33
CA SER A 169 -0.39 19.98 -3.84
C SER A 169 -1.48 20.18 -2.77
N ASP A 170 -1.86 21.44 -2.54
CA ASP A 170 -2.67 21.85 -1.38
C ASP A 170 -4.15 22.08 -1.72
N GLU A 171 -4.61 21.58 -2.86
CA GLU A 171 -5.99 21.74 -3.32
C GLU A 171 -6.99 21.12 -2.33
N ASP A 172 -8.16 21.75 -2.18
CA ASP A 172 -9.16 21.38 -1.17
C ASP A 172 -10.03 20.17 -1.51
N GLY A 173 -9.90 19.60 -2.71
CA GLY A 173 -10.69 18.46 -3.17
C GLY A 173 -10.18 17.10 -2.68
N GLY A 174 -10.49 16.06 -3.45
CA GLY A 174 -10.18 14.67 -3.10
C GLY A 174 -11.12 14.03 -2.07
N TRP A 175 -12.18 14.72 -1.66
CA TRP A 175 -13.18 14.21 -0.71
C TRP A 175 -14.19 13.28 -1.37
N LEU A 176 -14.40 12.11 -0.79
CA LEU A 176 -15.45 11.17 -1.18
C LEU A 176 -16.74 11.44 -0.39
N ASN A 177 -17.26 12.65 -0.53
CA ASN A 177 -18.47 13.13 0.14
C ASN A 177 -19.71 12.48 -0.50
N GLY A 178 -20.10 11.29 -0.03
CA GLY A 178 -21.38 10.70 -0.42
C GLY A 178 -22.57 11.61 -0.08
N SER A 179 -23.70 11.40 -0.73
CA SER A 179 -24.98 12.00 -0.31
C SER A 179 -25.28 11.55 1.12
N ALA A 180 -25.23 12.49 2.07
CA ALA A 180 -25.61 12.41 3.49
C ALA A 180 -25.59 11.01 4.14
N VAL A 181 -24.58 10.76 5.00
CA VAL A 181 -24.44 9.56 5.86
C VAL A 181 -24.44 8.26 5.05
N LEU A 182 -23.26 7.68 4.81
CA LEU A 182 -23.21 6.29 4.32
C LEU A 182 -24.01 5.42 5.31
N PRO A 183 -25.11 4.76 4.88
CA PRO A 183 -25.77 3.75 5.68
C PRO A 183 -24.74 2.74 6.21
N ASP A 184 -24.86 2.38 7.49
CA ASP A 184 -24.03 1.35 8.11
C ASP A 184 -24.01 0.08 7.23
N GLY A 185 -22.82 -0.49 6.99
CA GLY A 185 -22.64 -1.76 6.25
C GLY A 185 -22.37 -1.64 4.74
N LYS A 186 -22.28 -0.43 4.17
CA LYS A 186 -22.02 -0.29 2.72
C LYS A 186 -20.65 -0.80 2.27
N LEU A 187 -19.61 -0.70 3.09
CA LEU A 187 -18.28 -1.23 2.74
C LEU A 187 -18.23 -2.77 2.74
N ASP A 188 -19.17 -3.42 3.42
CA ASP A 188 -19.25 -4.88 3.54
C ASP A 188 -19.80 -5.52 2.26
N HIS A 189 -20.59 -4.78 1.48
CA HIS A 189 -21.13 -5.24 0.21
C HIS A 189 -20.02 -5.52 -0.81
N GLN A 190 -20.28 -6.46 -1.72
CA GLN A 190 -19.37 -6.72 -2.83
C GLN A 190 -19.29 -5.48 -3.75
N ILE A 191 -18.08 -5.18 -4.25
CA ILE A 191 -17.89 -4.11 -5.23
C ILE A 191 -18.56 -4.52 -6.54
N LYS A 192 -19.35 -3.62 -7.11
CA LYS A 192 -19.80 -3.73 -8.50
C LYS A 192 -18.62 -3.44 -9.44
N GLU A 193 -18.24 -4.43 -10.25
CA GLU A 193 -17.26 -4.22 -11.33
C GLU A 193 -17.88 -3.31 -12.39
N GLU A 194 -17.25 -2.17 -12.63
CA GLU A 194 -17.69 -1.18 -13.62
C GLU A 194 -16.80 -1.20 -14.86
N ASN A 195 -17.25 -0.50 -15.91
CA ASN A 195 -16.55 -0.42 -17.19
C ASN A 195 -16.54 1.01 -17.76
N PHE A 196 -16.14 1.97 -16.93
CA PHE A 196 -15.97 3.36 -17.32
C PHE A 196 -14.90 3.51 -18.39
N TYR A 197 -15.19 4.40 -19.35
CA TYR A 197 -14.20 4.86 -20.31
C TYR A 197 -13.24 5.84 -19.62
N PRO A 198 -11.91 5.69 -19.77
CA PRO A 198 -10.95 6.66 -19.30
C PRO A 198 -11.19 8.02 -19.96
N GLY A 199 -11.08 9.08 -19.17
CA GLY A 199 -11.35 10.44 -19.61
C GLY A 199 -11.55 11.36 -18.42
N ILE A 200 -10.89 12.52 -18.47
CA ILE A 200 -11.17 13.69 -17.63
C ILE A 200 -11.83 14.70 -18.55
N GLN A 201 -12.92 15.30 -18.07
CA GLN A 201 -13.58 16.40 -18.77
C GLN A 201 -13.11 17.71 -18.14
N PRO A 202 -12.23 18.48 -18.80
CA PRO A 202 -11.93 19.83 -18.36
C PRO A 202 -13.20 20.69 -18.42
N PRO A 203 -13.32 21.73 -17.59
CA PRO A 203 -14.36 22.73 -17.77
C PRO A 203 -14.29 23.29 -19.19
N GLY A 204 -15.45 23.50 -19.82
CA GLY A 204 -15.52 24.17 -21.11
C GLY A 204 -14.95 25.58 -21.01
N ASP A 205 -14.27 26.03 -22.07
CA ASP A 205 -14.01 27.45 -22.23
C ASP A 205 -15.32 28.09 -22.72
N ASP A 206 -15.96 28.90 -21.87
CA ASP A 206 -17.21 29.61 -22.22
C ASP A 206 -17.07 30.49 -23.47
N SER A 207 -15.84 30.77 -23.92
CA SER A 207 -15.54 31.51 -25.16
C SER A 207 -15.45 30.65 -26.43
N ILE A 208 -15.45 29.32 -26.32
CA ILE A 208 -15.28 28.39 -27.45
C ILE A 208 -16.49 27.44 -27.53
N THR A 209 -17.25 27.50 -28.63
CA THR A 209 -18.42 26.65 -28.91
C THR A 209 -18.10 25.17 -29.15
N ARG A 210 -16.85 24.73 -28.92
CA ARG A 210 -16.44 23.33 -29.08
C ARG A 210 -16.56 22.61 -27.74
N PRO A 211 -17.11 21.38 -27.71
CA PRO A 211 -17.07 20.57 -26.51
C PRO A 211 -15.61 20.38 -26.08
N ALA A 212 -15.32 20.58 -24.79
CA ALA A 212 -13.99 20.40 -24.23
C ALA A 212 -13.45 19.01 -24.61
N GLU A 213 -12.26 18.97 -25.21
CA GLU A 213 -11.64 17.70 -25.55
C GLU A 213 -11.38 16.90 -24.27
N THR A 214 -11.82 15.64 -24.27
CA THR A 214 -11.60 14.75 -23.13
C THR A 214 -10.11 14.41 -23.06
N VAL A 215 -9.49 14.73 -21.93
CA VAL A 215 -8.08 14.43 -21.69
C VAL A 215 -7.96 13.02 -21.12
N SER A 216 -6.86 12.32 -21.45
CA SER A 216 -6.62 10.98 -20.92
C SER A 216 -6.44 11.01 -19.40
N GLY A 217 -7.16 10.15 -18.69
CA GLY A 217 -7.03 9.99 -17.25
C GLY A 217 -8.24 9.31 -16.62
N PHE A 218 -8.40 9.49 -15.31
CA PHE A 218 -9.43 8.85 -14.52
C PHE A 218 -10.18 9.91 -13.71
N HIS A 219 -11.47 10.06 -14.00
CA HIS A 219 -12.33 10.99 -13.26
C HIS A 219 -13.33 10.22 -12.38
N VAL A 220 -13.29 10.52 -11.08
CA VAL A 220 -14.28 10.11 -10.10
C VAL A 220 -15.18 11.32 -9.83
N PRO A 221 -16.28 11.50 -10.57
CA PRO A 221 -17.25 12.56 -10.30
C PRO A 221 -18.09 12.21 -9.05
N PRO A 222 -18.85 13.18 -8.49
CA PRO A 222 -19.59 12.99 -7.24
C PRO A 222 -20.52 11.78 -7.20
N GLU A 223 -21.11 11.40 -8.33
CA GLU A 223 -22.02 10.25 -8.44
C GLU A 223 -21.30 8.92 -8.23
N ARG A 224 -19.96 8.92 -8.29
CA ARG A 224 -19.10 7.75 -8.09
C ARG A 224 -18.36 7.73 -6.76
N PHE A 225 -18.53 8.74 -5.89
CA PHE A 225 -17.81 8.81 -4.62
C PHE A 225 -18.05 7.61 -3.72
N GLU A 226 -19.30 7.17 -3.58
CA GLU A 226 -19.65 6.00 -2.78
C GLU A 226 -18.99 4.72 -3.32
N TRP A 227 -19.09 4.50 -4.64
CA TRP A 227 -18.46 3.36 -5.29
C TRP A 227 -16.94 3.38 -5.11
N PHE A 228 -16.29 4.52 -5.31
CA PHE A 228 -14.84 4.60 -5.20
C PHE A 228 -14.35 4.45 -3.75
N HIS A 229 -15.11 4.95 -2.77
CA HIS A 229 -14.84 4.72 -1.35
C HIS A 229 -14.89 3.22 -1.02
N GLN A 230 -15.90 2.51 -1.53
CA GLN A 230 -16.01 1.05 -1.39
C GLN A 230 -14.82 0.33 -2.05
N VAL A 231 -14.41 0.76 -3.25
CA VAL A 231 -13.25 0.22 -3.95
C VAL A 231 -11.97 0.36 -3.12
N LEU A 232 -11.69 1.54 -2.58
CA LEU A 232 -10.49 1.79 -1.78
C LEU A 232 -10.48 0.93 -0.51
N SER A 233 -11.59 0.96 0.24
CA SER A 233 -11.73 0.25 1.52
C SER A 233 -11.56 -1.26 1.37
N ARG A 234 -12.21 -1.84 0.35
CA ARG A 234 -12.13 -3.29 0.10
C ARG A 234 -10.80 -3.67 -0.54
N THR A 235 -10.19 -2.81 -1.35
CA THR A 235 -8.82 -3.07 -1.86
C THR A 235 -7.81 -3.04 -0.71
N ALA A 236 -7.97 -2.17 0.28
CA ALA A 236 -7.16 -2.18 1.50
C ALA A 236 -7.36 -3.45 2.32
N ALA A 237 -8.62 -3.90 2.51
CA ALA A 237 -8.93 -5.19 3.14
C ALA A 237 -8.30 -6.37 2.41
N ALA A 238 -8.36 -6.39 1.07
CA ALA A 238 -7.69 -7.39 0.24
C ALA A 238 -6.18 -7.42 0.45
N ALA A 239 -5.54 -6.26 0.60
CA ALA A 239 -4.11 -6.17 0.86
C ALA A 239 -3.75 -6.77 2.23
N LEU A 240 -4.54 -6.50 3.27
CA LEU A 240 -4.34 -7.07 4.60
C LEU A 240 -4.53 -8.58 4.65
N THR A 241 -5.59 -9.11 4.01
CA THR A 241 -5.79 -10.56 3.95
C THR A 241 -4.76 -11.25 3.06
N ALA A 242 -4.26 -10.58 2.02
CA ALA A 242 -3.16 -11.10 1.23
C ALA A 242 -1.88 -11.15 2.05
N PHE A 243 -1.65 -10.15 2.90
CA PHE A 243 -0.49 -10.08 3.81
C PHE A 243 -0.46 -11.24 4.82
N THR A 244 -1.62 -11.78 5.21
CA THR A 244 -1.70 -12.99 6.05
C THR A 244 -1.52 -14.30 5.27
N GLY A 245 -1.47 -14.24 3.93
CA GLY A 245 -1.44 -15.42 3.04
C GLY A 245 -2.82 -16.01 2.71
N ASP A 246 -3.92 -15.45 3.24
CA ASP A 246 -5.27 -16.02 3.04
C ASP A 246 -5.86 -15.59 1.70
N GLY A 247 -5.63 -16.42 0.67
CA GLY A 247 -6.14 -16.22 -0.68
C GLY A 247 -7.67 -16.17 -0.74
N ASN A 248 -8.37 -17.05 -0.01
CA ASN A 248 -9.82 -17.09 -0.02
C ASN A 248 -10.42 -15.81 0.58
N ALA A 249 -9.90 -15.37 1.73
CA ALA A 249 -10.29 -14.11 2.34
C ALA A 249 -9.93 -12.90 1.47
N THR A 250 -8.85 -12.98 0.68
CA THR A 250 -8.48 -11.94 -0.29
C THR A 250 -9.45 -11.87 -1.48
N ALA A 251 -9.85 -13.03 -2.01
CA ALA A 251 -10.65 -13.13 -3.23
C ALA A 251 -12.03 -12.47 -3.10
N GLN A 252 -12.65 -12.48 -1.91
CA GLN A 252 -13.96 -11.84 -1.68
C GLN A 252 -13.96 -10.32 -1.81
N TYR A 253 -12.79 -9.68 -1.67
CA TYR A 253 -12.66 -8.23 -1.71
C TYR A 253 -12.40 -7.68 -3.11
N LEU A 254 -12.03 -8.54 -4.06
CA LEU A 254 -11.61 -8.15 -5.40
C LEU A 254 -12.68 -8.46 -6.44
N THR A 255 -12.75 -7.63 -7.47
CA THR A 255 -13.48 -7.93 -8.72
C THR A 255 -12.67 -8.87 -9.63
N ARG A 256 -13.27 -9.34 -10.73
CA ARG A 256 -12.56 -10.21 -11.69
C ARG A 256 -11.40 -9.45 -12.34
N ARG A 257 -11.61 -8.19 -12.74
CA ARG A 257 -10.57 -7.32 -13.32
C ARG A 257 -9.43 -7.00 -12.36
N GLN A 258 -9.72 -6.95 -11.05
CA GLN A 258 -8.72 -6.83 -10.01
C GLN A 258 -7.94 -8.12 -9.76
N GLY A 259 -8.33 -9.23 -10.38
CA GLY A 259 -7.62 -10.49 -10.32
C GLY A 259 -8.13 -11.47 -9.25
N LYS A 260 -9.40 -11.37 -8.84
CA LYS A 260 -10.06 -12.30 -7.90
C LYS A 260 -9.71 -13.77 -8.14
N SER A 261 -9.71 -14.23 -9.40
CA SER A 261 -9.45 -15.63 -9.75
C SER A 261 -8.05 -16.12 -9.35
N ARG A 262 -7.07 -15.22 -9.25
CA ARG A 262 -5.71 -15.56 -8.81
C ARG A 262 -5.64 -16.02 -7.35
N PHE A 263 -6.69 -15.72 -6.58
CA PHE A 263 -6.77 -16.00 -5.15
C PHE A 263 -7.86 -17.02 -4.79
N GLY A 264 -8.78 -17.34 -5.72
CA GLY A 264 -9.96 -18.17 -5.46
C GLY A 264 -10.00 -19.55 -6.12
N ASP A 265 -9.02 -19.92 -6.97
CA ASP A 265 -8.99 -21.26 -7.57
C ASP A 265 -8.30 -22.28 -6.65
N VAL A 266 -9.03 -23.37 -6.41
CA VAL A 266 -8.78 -24.50 -5.51
C VAL A 266 -7.31 -24.94 -5.51
N SER A 267 -6.63 -24.71 -4.40
CA SER A 267 -5.44 -25.47 -4.04
C SER A 267 -5.83 -26.94 -3.91
N HIS A 268 -5.19 -27.82 -4.69
CA HIS A 268 -5.30 -29.26 -4.49
C HIS A 268 -5.08 -29.60 -3.00
N PRO A 269 -5.81 -30.57 -2.42
CA PRO A 269 -5.82 -30.88 -0.98
C PRO A 269 -4.48 -31.36 -0.38
N THR A 270 -3.39 -31.32 -1.15
CA THR A 270 -2.00 -31.46 -0.67
C THR A 270 -1.33 -30.10 -0.38
N ILE A 271 -2.00 -28.99 -0.68
CA ILE A 271 -1.65 -27.62 -0.35
C ILE A 271 -2.81 -27.10 0.52
N GLY A 272 -2.77 -27.51 1.80
CA GLY A 272 -3.63 -26.94 2.82
C GLY A 272 -3.53 -25.42 2.80
N SER A 273 -4.65 -24.77 3.13
CA SER A 273 -4.77 -23.34 3.42
C SER A 273 -3.44 -22.70 3.81
N VAL A 274 -2.92 -21.74 3.02
CA VAL A 274 -1.75 -20.91 3.37
C VAL A 274 -2.14 -19.96 4.51
N ARG A 275 -2.43 -20.55 5.66
CA ARG A 275 -2.83 -19.95 6.94
C ARG A 275 -2.32 -20.92 8.00
N ASP A 276 -1.01 -21.13 8.01
CA ASP A 276 -0.37 -22.18 8.81
C ASP A 276 0.17 -21.65 10.14
N ALA A 277 0.18 -20.34 10.36
CA ALA A 277 0.86 -19.73 11.50
C ALA A 277 -0.08 -18.89 12.38
N GLN A 278 -0.16 -19.27 13.65
CA GLN A 278 -0.69 -18.44 14.73
C GLN A 278 0.45 -18.17 15.71
N HIS A 279 0.75 -16.89 15.94
CA HIS A 279 1.79 -16.49 16.89
C HIS A 279 1.22 -15.52 17.90
N LYS A 280 1.69 -15.63 19.14
CA LYS A 280 1.45 -14.63 20.17
C LYS A 280 2.69 -13.73 20.25
N LEU A 281 2.56 -12.49 19.80
CA LEU A 281 3.63 -11.49 19.74
C LEU A 281 3.20 -10.28 20.57
N LEU A 282 4.07 -9.79 21.46
CA LEU A 282 3.81 -8.69 22.40
C LEU A 282 2.50 -8.92 23.17
N ASP A 283 2.30 -10.19 23.56
CA ASP A 283 1.10 -10.73 24.19
C ASP A 283 -0.22 -10.59 23.43
N ILE A 284 -0.17 -10.32 22.12
CA ILE A 284 -1.32 -10.25 21.21
C ILE A 284 -1.31 -11.46 20.26
N SER A 285 -2.48 -12.07 20.04
CA SER A 285 -2.63 -13.17 19.09
C SER A 285 -2.74 -12.65 17.66
N PHE A 286 -1.92 -13.20 16.77
CA PHE A 286 -1.91 -12.87 15.34
C PHE A 286 -2.09 -14.12 14.49
N VAL A 287 -2.79 -13.95 13.36
CA VAL A 287 -2.97 -15.00 12.34
C VAL A 287 -2.29 -14.57 11.05
N GLY A 288 -1.56 -15.49 10.42
CA GLY A 288 -0.71 -15.11 9.31
C GLY A 288 0.00 -16.27 8.62
N THR A 289 1.14 -15.92 8.02
CA THR A 289 2.02 -16.84 7.30
C THR A 289 3.46 -16.59 7.70
N ASP A 290 4.19 -17.68 7.94
CA ASP A 290 5.64 -17.66 8.10
C ASP A 290 6.34 -17.72 6.74
N HIS A 291 7.39 -16.93 6.61
CA HIS A 291 8.22 -16.83 5.41
C HIS A 291 9.66 -17.12 5.79
N VAL A 292 10.32 -17.99 5.03
CA VAL A 292 11.74 -18.24 5.19
C VAL A 292 12.46 -17.82 3.92
N PHE A 293 13.41 -16.90 4.06
CA PHE A 293 14.24 -16.44 2.97
C PHE A 293 15.70 -16.33 3.42
N ARG A 294 16.58 -15.98 2.47
CA ARG A 294 17.99 -15.76 2.75
C ARG A 294 18.35 -14.30 2.52
N LEU A 295 18.97 -13.69 3.53
CA LEU A 295 19.63 -12.39 3.47
C LEU A 295 21.14 -12.66 3.55
N ASN A 296 21.86 -12.44 2.45
CA ASN A 296 23.31 -12.73 2.31
C ASN A 296 23.72 -14.12 2.81
N GLY A 297 23.01 -15.14 2.33
CA GLY A 297 23.25 -16.53 2.71
C GLY A 297 22.69 -16.92 4.09
N THR A 298 22.38 -15.94 4.94
CA THR A 298 21.82 -16.16 6.26
C THR A 298 20.32 -16.38 6.19
N ARG A 299 19.83 -17.47 6.78
CA ARG A 299 18.39 -17.76 6.80
C ARG A 299 17.70 -16.88 7.83
N VAL A 300 16.64 -16.21 7.37
CA VAL A 300 15.79 -15.35 8.17
C VAL A 300 14.37 -15.87 8.06
N GLU A 301 13.70 -15.93 9.20
CA GLU A 301 12.28 -16.20 9.30
C GLU A 301 11.56 -14.88 9.52
N ALA A 302 10.49 -14.66 8.79
CA ALA A 302 9.59 -13.53 8.99
C ALA A 302 8.15 -14.01 9.09
N PHE A 303 7.42 -13.50 10.05
CA PHE A 303 5.98 -13.70 10.16
C PHE A 303 5.26 -12.44 9.69
N SER A 304 4.26 -12.60 8.84
CA SER A 304 3.32 -11.54 8.48
C SER A 304 1.89 -11.93 8.81
N GLY A 305 1.20 -11.07 9.55
CA GLY A 305 -0.13 -11.38 10.05
C GLY A 305 -0.97 -10.16 10.36
N VAL A 306 -2.17 -10.43 10.84
CA VAL A 306 -3.12 -9.44 11.37
C VAL A 306 -3.64 -9.96 12.71
N ALA A 307 -3.93 -9.06 13.65
CA ALA A 307 -4.49 -9.40 14.95
C ALA A 307 -5.72 -10.30 14.74
N GLU A 308 -5.78 -11.41 15.47
CA GLU A 308 -6.71 -12.51 15.20
C GLU A 308 -8.17 -12.04 15.14
N ASP A 309 -8.58 -11.21 16.10
CA ASP A 309 -9.94 -10.72 16.20
C ASP A 309 -10.30 -9.71 15.10
N LEU A 310 -9.38 -8.82 14.73
CA LEU A 310 -9.53 -7.95 13.56
C LEU A 310 -9.60 -8.75 12.26
N PHE A 311 -8.78 -9.79 12.14
CA PHE A 311 -8.82 -10.67 10.98
C PHE A 311 -10.14 -11.43 10.88
N GLU A 312 -10.77 -11.83 11.98
CA GLU A 312 -12.06 -12.52 11.92
C GLU A 312 -13.18 -11.65 11.32
N TYR A 313 -13.14 -10.33 11.50
CA TYR A 313 -14.02 -9.42 10.75
C TYR A 313 -13.70 -9.42 9.25
N LEU A 314 -12.41 -9.32 8.90
CA LEU A 314 -11.96 -9.37 7.51
C LEU A 314 -12.25 -10.73 6.84
N LYS A 315 -12.23 -11.82 7.59
CA LYS A 315 -12.57 -13.14 7.05
C LYS A 315 -14.05 -13.22 6.69
N LYS A 316 -14.92 -12.61 7.49
CA LYS A 316 -16.37 -12.60 7.31
C LYS A 316 -16.88 -11.52 6.34
N GLY A 317 -16.00 -10.68 5.81
CA GLY A 317 -16.38 -9.59 4.91
C GLY A 317 -16.87 -8.32 5.62
N HIS A 318 -16.68 -8.21 6.94
CA HIS A 318 -17.15 -7.09 7.77
C HIS A 318 -16.10 -5.97 7.82
N VAL A 319 -15.96 -5.24 6.72
CA VAL A 319 -14.98 -4.16 6.53
C VAL A 319 -15.28 -2.98 7.45
N GLU A 320 -16.55 -2.61 7.62
CA GLU A 320 -16.95 -1.50 8.51
C GLU A 320 -16.57 -1.78 9.97
N GLN A 321 -16.85 -3.00 10.43
CA GLN A 321 -16.54 -3.41 11.79
C GLN A 321 -15.03 -3.48 11.99
N TYR A 322 -14.29 -4.05 11.03
CA TYR A 322 -12.83 -4.03 11.04
C TYR A 322 -12.28 -2.60 11.17
N ARG A 323 -12.74 -1.67 10.32
CA ARG A 323 -12.27 -0.27 10.32
C ARG A 323 -12.61 0.44 11.64
N SER A 324 -13.80 0.19 12.18
CA SER A 324 -14.24 0.76 13.46
C SER A 324 -13.38 0.28 14.62
N GLU A 325 -13.13 -1.02 14.72
CA GLU A 325 -12.31 -1.63 15.77
C GLU A 325 -10.83 -1.24 15.65
N ALA A 326 -10.26 -1.30 14.44
CA ALA A 326 -8.89 -0.87 14.19
C ALA A 326 -8.70 0.62 14.55
N TYR A 327 -9.67 1.47 14.19
CA TYR A 327 -9.64 2.89 14.54
C TYR A 327 -9.74 3.11 16.05
N ALA A 328 -10.62 2.38 16.74
CA ALA A 328 -10.80 2.50 18.20
C ALA A 328 -9.48 2.21 18.93
N ARG A 329 -8.75 1.17 18.49
CA ARG A 329 -7.52 0.67 19.11
C ARG A 329 -6.23 1.28 18.57
N ARG A 330 -6.32 2.24 17.64
CA ARG A 330 -5.16 2.79 16.91
C ARG A 330 -4.03 3.32 17.80
N SER A 331 -4.34 3.67 19.05
CA SER A 331 -3.40 4.20 20.04
C SER A 331 -3.03 3.20 21.14
N ASP A 332 -3.61 1.99 21.12
CA ASP A 332 -3.44 0.97 22.16
C ASP A 332 -2.41 -0.09 21.77
N TRP A 333 -1.94 -0.07 20.51
CA TRP A 333 -0.94 -1.01 20.04
C TRP A 333 0.41 -0.79 20.73
N PRO A 334 1.14 -1.88 21.06
CA PRO A 334 2.46 -1.77 21.66
C PRO A 334 3.42 -0.92 20.83
N VAL A 335 4.18 -0.06 21.51
CA VAL A 335 5.29 0.70 20.91
C VAL A 335 6.58 -0.12 20.89
N ASP A 336 6.65 -1.17 21.71
CA ASP A 336 7.80 -2.07 21.76
C ASP A 336 8.03 -2.72 20.40
N THR A 337 9.27 -2.65 19.92
CA THR A 337 9.65 -3.19 18.61
C THR A 337 10.41 -4.51 18.73
N TRP A 338 10.39 -5.15 19.90
CA TRP A 338 11.13 -6.39 20.18
C TRP A 338 10.30 -7.31 21.09
N ASP A 339 10.17 -8.58 20.71
CA ASP A 339 9.52 -9.59 21.52
C ASP A 339 10.54 -10.64 21.98
N ALA A 340 10.63 -10.86 23.30
CA ALA A 340 11.60 -11.77 23.90
C ALA A 340 11.28 -13.26 23.66
N LYS A 341 10.01 -13.64 23.47
CA LYS A 341 9.58 -15.01 23.16
C LYS A 341 9.84 -15.34 21.69
N TRP A 342 9.61 -14.38 20.81
CA TRP A 342 9.95 -14.47 19.39
C TRP A 342 11.46 -14.41 19.16
N ASP A 343 12.19 -13.71 20.04
CA ASP A 343 13.62 -13.42 19.96
C ASP A 343 13.99 -12.61 18.71
N GLY A 344 13.25 -11.53 18.49
CA GLY A 344 13.47 -10.70 17.31
C GLY A 344 12.62 -9.44 17.27
N PRO A 345 12.88 -8.57 16.28
CA PRO A 345 12.09 -7.38 16.07
C PRO A 345 10.65 -7.72 15.65
N VAL A 346 9.72 -6.94 16.19
CA VAL A 346 8.29 -6.99 15.88
C VAL A 346 7.83 -5.57 15.56
N SER A 347 7.03 -5.39 14.53
CA SER A 347 6.43 -4.12 14.14
C SER A 347 4.93 -4.31 14.02
N VAL A 348 4.17 -3.74 14.95
CA VAL A 348 2.70 -3.73 14.91
C VAL A 348 2.24 -2.37 14.39
N HIS A 349 1.41 -2.39 13.35
CA HIS A 349 0.83 -1.18 12.78
C HIS A 349 -0.54 -0.88 13.38
N PRO A 350 -0.98 0.40 13.34
CA PRO A 350 -2.28 0.78 13.89
C PRO A 350 -3.50 0.08 13.25
N ASP A 351 -3.33 -0.55 12.09
CA ASP A 351 -4.35 -1.30 11.36
C ASP A 351 -4.47 -2.75 11.83
N GLY A 352 -3.68 -3.13 12.84
CA GLY A 352 -3.60 -4.46 13.40
C GLY A 352 -2.69 -5.42 12.63
N SER A 353 -2.01 -4.97 11.57
CA SER A 353 -1.02 -5.80 10.88
C SER A 353 0.28 -5.90 11.69
N VAL A 354 0.95 -7.05 11.61
CA VAL A 354 2.23 -7.29 12.27
C VAL A 354 3.24 -7.86 11.29
N LEU A 355 4.48 -7.38 11.42
CA LEU A 355 5.66 -8.02 10.85
C LEU A 355 6.61 -8.37 11.99
N ALA A 356 6.97 -9.64 12.11
CA ALA A 356 8.03 -10.08 13.01
C ALA A 356 9.15 -10.74 12.21
N MET A 357 10.41 -10.53 12.60
CA MET A 357 11.56 -11.16 11.94
C MET A 357 12.49 -11.75 12.98
N ARG A 358 13.16 -12.87 12.67
CA ARG A 358 14.21 -13.45 13.50
C ARG A 358 15.21 -14.22 12.66
N MET A 359 16.36 -14.49 13.26
CA MET A 359 17.34 -15.39 12.66
C MET A 359 16.78 -16.81 12.70
N PHE A 360 16.82 -17.52 11.58
CA PHE A 360 16.35 -18.91 11.55
C PHE A 360 17.29 -19.77 12.40
N ARG A 361 16.78 -20.32 13.50
CA ARG A 361 17.48 -21.33 14.30
C ARG A 361 16.95 -22.70 13.92
N PRO A 362 17.76 -23.61 13.35
CA PRO A 362 17.33 -24.99 13.24
C PRO A 362 17.12 -25.53 14.66
N GLU A 363 15.98 -26.17 14.92
CA GLU A 363 15.80 -26.90 16.17
C GLU A 363 16.93 -27.93 16.28
N ILE A 364 17.74 -27.80 17.33
CA ILE A 364 18.68 -28.84 17.71
C ILE A 364 17.80 -29.94 18.30
N SER A 365 17.46 -30.94 17.47
CA SER A 365 16.85 -32.17 17.95
C SER A 365 17.83 -32.81 18.93
N GLY A 366 17.50 -32.74 20.22
CA GLY A 366 18.24 -33.39 21.30
C GLY A 366 18.01 -34.89 21.34
#